data_AF-A0A453ISQ2-F1
#
_entry.id   AF-A0A453ISQ2-F1
#
_cell.length_a   1.000
_cell.length_b   1.000
_cell.length_c   1.000
_cell.angle_alpha   90.00
_cell.angle_beta   90.00
_cell.angle_gamma   90.00
#
_symmetry.space_group_name_H-M   'P 1'
#
loop_
_entity.id
_entity.type
_entity.pdbx_description
1 polymer ?
#
loop_
_entity_poly.entity_id
_entity_poly.type
_entity_poly.pdbx_seq_one_letter_code
_entity_poly.pdbx_strand_id
1 'polypeptide(L)'
;MGELLRELEEERSRSASMKGHFNVLEQQLSDARSSAQFQENMARELKRELSKITQTFTSQVHSLEEKISQLVSEKELIYGELKSTQAKVQDEASHRQSLEAEVLRLKRSKTDNCVEESKTLCGMVRSGSGLGSEAFMHKSGNLKETLASQRGTISKIFEEVGLPNVLALLKSEELEVQIHAVKVVANLAAEDINQEKIVEEGGLDALLSLLETSENTTIHRATAGAIANLAMNVSNQALIMNKGGARLLANIASKTDDPQTMRMVAGAIANLCGNEKWHAMLKQDGGIKALLGMFQTGHTDVIAQIARGLANFAKCESRVISQGHKKGRSLLIEDGVLSWIMANSTMFPPSTRRHIELAFCHLAQNVENSRDIIITGGIKELLRISKESSRDDARNLAKKALNSNPAFLKEIQ
;
A
#
# COMPACT_ATOMS: atom_id res chain seq x y z
N MET A 1 83.97 51.10 32.67
CA MET A 1 83.92 49.62 32.58
C MET A 1 82.54 49.07 32.91
N GLY A 2 81.95 49.37 34.08
CA GLY A 2 80.63 48.83 34.47
C GLY A 2 79.48 49.12 33.50
N GLU A 3 79.45 50.31 32.88
CA GLU A 3 78.40 50.70 31.93
C GLU A 3 78.43 49.87 30.63
N LEU A 4 79.62 49.67 30.04
CA LEU A 4 79.84 48.79 28.88
C LEU A 4 79.51 47.31 29.18
N LEU A 5 79.72 46.85 30.42
CA LEU A 5 79.33 45.49 30.82
C LEU A 5 77.80 45.35 30.88
N ARG A 6 77.09 46.37 31.38
CA ARG A 6 75.62 46.39 31.39
C ARG A 6 75.05 46.40 29.96
N GLU A 7 75.60 47.22 29.06
CA GLU A 7 75.21 47.23 27.64
C GLU A 7 75.44 45.86 26.97
N LEU A 8 76.55 45.19 27.28
CA LEU A 8 76.84 43.85 26.76
C LEU A 8 75.85 42.79 27.29
N GLU A 9 75.44 42.88 28.56
CA GLU A 9 74.43 41.99 29.14
C GLU A 9 73.03 42.28 28.58
N GLU A 10 72.67 43.55 28.37
CA GLU A 10 71.43 43.94 27.69
C GLU A 10 71.39 43.41 26.25
N GLU A 11 72.45 43.57 25.46
CA GLU A 11 72.52 43.03 24.09
C GLU A 11 72.56 41.49 24.05
N ARG A 12 73.24 40.83 25.00
CA ARG A 12 73.12 39.36 25.14
C ARG A 12 71.70 38.92 25.45
N SER A 13 70.98 39.67 26.30
CA SER A 13 69.60 39.39 26.65
C SER A 13 68.65 39.63 25.47
N ARG A 14 68.86 40.70 24.70
CA ARG A 14 68.15 40.97 23.43
C ARG A 14 68.42 39.89 22.40
N SER A 15 69.68 39.48 22.21
CA SER A 15 70.07 38.41 21.28
C SER A 15 69.46 37.05 21.67
N ALA A 16 69.49 36.69 22.96
CA ALA A 16 68.85 35.48 23.47
C ALA A 16 67.33 35.51 23.27
N SER A 17 66.68 36.65 23.56
CA SER A 17 65.25 36.86 23.32
C SER A 17 64.91 36.75 21.83
N MET A 18 65.70 37.38 20.94
CA MET A 18 65.50 37.33 19.49
C MET A 18 65.68 35.91 18.94
N LYS A 19 66.64 35.14 19.47
CA LYS A 19 66.80 33.72 19.15
C LYS A 19 65.62 32.86 19.64
N GLY A 20 65.06 33.19 20.80
CA GLY A 20 63.82 32.58 21.29
C GLY A 20 62.64 32.82 20.35
N HIS A 21 62.44 34.07 19.92
CA HIS A 21 61.40 34.43 18.93
C HIS A 21 61.63 33.74 17.58
N PHE A 22 62.89 33.66 17.11
CA PHE A 22 63.23 32.97 15.87
C PHE A 22 62.87 31.49 15.91
N ASN A 23 63.22 30.77 16.98
CA ASN A 23 62.85 29.36 17.15
C ASN A 23 61.32 29.15 17.16
N VAL A 24 60.55 30.07 17.77
CA VAL A 24 59.07 30.01 17.77
C VAL A 24 58.53 30.22 16.36
N LEU A 25 59.09 31.15 15.59
CA LEU A 25 58.70 31.36 14.18
C LEU A 25 59.05 30.17 13.28
N GLU A 26 60.21 29.53 13.46
CA GLU A 26 60.55 28.31 12.73
C GLU A 26 59.58 27.17 13.03
N GLN A 27 59.21 26.98 14.31
CA GLN A 27 58.22 25.97 14.70
C GLN A 27 56.84 26.25 14.06
N GLN A 28 56.34 27.49 14.18
CA GLN A 28 55.07 27.91 13.57
C GLN A 28 55.06 27.72 12.05
N LEU A 29 56.19 27.97 11.39
CA LEU A 29 56.32 27.80 9.94
C LEU A 29 56.38 26.30 9.54
N SER A 30 56.99 25.45 10.36
CA SER A 30 56.94 23.99 10.23
C SER A 30 55.51 23.45 10.39
N ASP A 31 54.81 23.89 11.44
CA ASP A 31 53.43 23.50 11.73
C ASP A 31 52.47 23.95 10.61
N ALA A 32 52.64 25.18 10.11
CA ALA A 32 51.87 25.68 8.97
C ALA A 32 52.10 24.87 7.68
N ARG A 33 53.35 24.45 7.40
CA ARG A 33 53.66 23.57 6.26
C ARG A 33 53.00 22.20 6.39
N SER A 34 53.06 21.58 7.57
CA SER A 34 52.43 20.27 7.79
C SER A 34 50.91 20.33 7.65
N SER A 35 50.28 21.40 8.17
CA SER A 35 48.85 21.68 8.02
C SER A 35 48.44 21.87 6.55
N ALA A 36 49.18 22.68 5.79
CA ALA A 36 48.93 22.89 4.37
C ALA A 36 49.05 21.57 3.57
N GLN A 37 50.05 20.74 3.86
CA GLN A 37 50.22 19.45 3.18
C GLN A 37 49.13 18.44 3.55
N PHE A 38 48.63 18.46 4.79
CA PHE A 38 47.45 17.68 5.18
C PHE A 38 46.19 18.13 4.42
N GLN A 39 45.96 19.43 4.31
CA GLN A 39 44.83 19.98 3.53
C GLN A 39 44.92 19.62 2.05
N GLU A 40 46.10 19.68 1.44
CA GLU A 40 46.30 19.29 0.03
C GLU A 40 46.01 17.79 -0.20
N ASN A 41 46.48 16.94 0.72
CA ASN A 41 46.19 15.50 0.68
C ASN A 41 44.69 15.21 0.81
N MET A 42 44.01 15.87 1.75
CA MET A 42 42.56 15.75 1.96
C MET A 42 41.76 16.24 0.73
N ALA A 43 42.15 17.37 0.13
CA ALA A 43 41.54 17.88 -1.10
C ALA A 43 41.73 16.92 -2.28
N ARG A 44 42.92 16.28 -2.39
CA ARG A 44 43.21 15.28 -3.43
C ARG A 44 42.34 14.02 -3.27
N GLU A 45 42.08 13.60 -2.04
CA GLU A 45 41.23 12.43 -1.77
C GLU A 45 39.74 12.71 -1.99
N LEU A 46 39.24 13.86 -1.50
CA LEU A 46 37.87 14.31 -1.79
C LEU A 46 37.62 14.43 -3.30
N LYS A 47 38.62 14.87 -4.08
CA LYS A 47 38.52 14.91 -5.55
C LYS A 47 38.44 13.52 -6.19
N ARG A 48 39.11 12.50 -5.64
CA ARG A 48 39.01 11.11 -6.12
C ARG A 48 37.63 10.52 -5.84
N GLU A 49 37.15 10.61 -4.61
CA GLU A 49 35.83 10.08 -4.27
C GLU A 49 34.71 10.83 -5.00
N LEU A 50 34.81 12.15 -5.18
CA LEU A 50 33.88 12.89 -6.04
C LEU A 50 33.89 12.36 -7.49
N SER A 51 35.07 12.16 -8.08
CA SER A 51 35.20 11.63 -9.45
C SER A 51 34.59 10.23 -9.59
N LYS A 52 34.75 9.37 -8.57
CA LYS A 52 34.21 8.01 -8.53
C LYS A 52 32.69 8.02 -8.40
N ILE A 53 32.14 8.86 -7.53
CA ILE A 53 30.68 9.08 -7.39
C ILE A 53 30.09 9.60 -8.70
N THR A 54 30.72 10.61 -9.33
CA THR A 54 30.28 11.13 -10.63
C THR A 54 30.30 10.03 -11.69
N GLN A 55 31.36 9.23 -11.79
CA GLN A 55 31.43 8.13 -12.75
C GLN A 55 30.34 7.08 -12.52
N THR A 56 30.12 6.66 -11.27
CA THR A 56 29.05 5.71 -10.91
C THR A 56 27.66 6.27 -11.28
N PHE A 57 27.41 7.55 -10.98
CA PHE A 57 26.14 8.20 -11.30
C PHE A 57 25.93 8.30 -12.82
N THR A 58 26.96 8.69 -13.59
CA THR A 58 26.89 8.73 -15.07
C THR A 58 26.58 7.35 -15.65
N SER A 59 27.21 6.27 -15.17
CA SER A 59 26.88 4.91 -15.62
C SER A 59 25.46 4.47 -15.27
N GLN A 60 24.94 4.88 -14.10
CA GLN A 60 23.54 4.60 -13.71
C GLN A 60 22.55 5.38 -14.60
N VAL A 61 22.81 6.67 -14.87
CA VAL A 61 21.99 7.48 -15.78
C VAL A 61 21.95 6.83 -17.16
N HIS A 62 23.09 6.43 -17.72
CA HIS A 62 23.13 5.82 -19.04
C HIS A 62 22.36 4.49 -19.11
N SER A 63 22.48 3.62 -18.09
CA SER A 63 21.70 2.39 -18.00
C SER A 63 20.19 2.64 -17.87
N LEU A 64 19.77 3.75 -17.26
CA LEU A 64 18.37 4.17 -17.21
C LEU A 64 17.90 4.73 -18.56
N GLU A 65 18.73 5.49 -19.27
CA GLU A 65 18.44 5.98 -20.63
C GLU A 65 18.21 4.81 -21.61
N GLU A 66 19.07 3.78 -21.58
CA GLU A 66 18.90 2.57 -22.39
C GLU A 66 17.58 1.84 -22.08
N LYS A 67 17.25 1.65 -20.79
CA LYS A 67 15.99 1.02 -20.36
C LYS A 67 14.77 1.83 -20.77
N ILE A 68 14.82 3.16 -20.68
CA ILE A 68 13.75 4.05 -21.14
C ILE A 68 13.56 3.90 -22.66
N SER A 69 14.65 3.86 -23.42
CA SER A 69 14.61 3.65 -24.88
C SER A 69 13.96 2.32 -25.26
N GLN A 70 14.33 1.23 -24.58
CA GLN A 70 13.72 -0.09 -24.76
C GLN A 70 12.21 -0.08 -24.46
N LEU A 71 11.80 0.48 -23.31
CA LEU A 71 10.39 0.56 -22.90
C LEU A 71 9.55 1.45 -23.83
N VAL A 72 10.14 2.50 -24.42
CA VAL A 72 9.46 3.33 -25.42
C VAL A 72 9.22 2.52 -26.71
N SER A 73 10.21 1.76 -27.18
CA SER A 73 10.05 0.92 -28.37
C SER A 73 9.02 -0.21 -28.17
N GLU A 74 9.05 -0.88 -27.01
CA GLU A 74 8.07 -1.91 -26.64
C GLU A 74 6.64 -1.34 -26.58
N LYS A 75 6.49 -0.15 -25.98
CA LYS A 75 5.21 0.57 -25.94
C LYS A 75 4.68 0.89 -27.36
N GLU A 76 5.55 1.30 -28.28
CA GLU A 76 5.15 1.58 -29.68
C GLU A 76 4.68 0.31 -30.40
N LEU A 77 5.35 -0.82 -30.19
CA LEU A 77 4.94 -2.13 -30.71
C LEU A 77 3.52 -2.51 -30.20
N ILE A 78 3.34 -2.50 -28.88
CA ILE A 78 2.07 -2.84 -28.22
C ILE A 78 0.94 -1.91 -28.69
N TYR A 79 1.22 -0.61 -28.88
CA TYR A 79 0.23 0.35 -29.38
C TYR A 79 -0.19 0.07 -30.83
N GLY A 80 0.75 -0.39 -31.67
CA GLY A 80 0.47 -0.88 -33.02
C GLY A 80 -0.43 -2.13 -33.03
N GLU A 81 -0.11 -3.12 -32.19
CA GLU A 81 -0.91 -4.35 -32.04
C GLU A 81 -2.32 -4.07 -31.50
N LEU A 82 -2.44 -3.18 -30.50
CA LEU A 82 -3.71 -2.74 -29.95
C LEU A 82 -4.60 -2.10 -31.02
N LYS A 83 -4.03 -1.21 -31.84
CA LYS A 83 -4.74 -0.56 -32.96
C LYS A 83 -5.17 -1.58 -34.02
N SER A 84 -4.34 -2.57 -34.34
CA SER A 84 -4.68 -3.66 -35.26
C SER A 84 -5.83 -4.52 -34.73
N THR A 85 -5.78 -4.90 -33.45
CA THR A 85 -6.82 -5.70 -32.80
C THR A 85 -8.13 -4.92 -32.68
N GLN A 86 -8.07 -3.62 -32.37
CA GLN A 86 -9.25 -2.76 -32.33
C GLN A 86 -9.95 -2.67 -33.70
N ALA A 87 -9.19 -2.60 -34.81
CA ALA A 87 -9.77 -2.66 -36.16
C ALA A 87 -10.47 -4.01 -36.41
N LYS A 88 -9.82 -5.14 -36.13
CA LYS A 88 -10.42 -6.48 -36.28
C LYS A 88 -11.71 -6.65 -35.45
N VAL A 89 -11.72 -6.14 -34.22
CA VAL A 89 -12.92 -6.17 -33.35
C VAL A 89 -14.06 -5.31 -33.93
N GLN A 90 -13.74 -4.17 -34.55
CA GLN A 90 -14.72 -3.31 -35.20
C GLN A 90 -15.31 -3.94 -36.47
N ASP A 91 -14.48 -4.62 -37.27
CA ASP A 91 -14.92 -5.37 -38.45
C ASP A 91 -15.84 -6.53 -38.05
N GLU A 92 -15.43 -7.33 -37.06
CA GLU A 92 -16.22 -8.44 -36.50
C GLU A 92 -17.56 -7.97 -35.89
N ALA A 93 -17.57 -6.83 -35.19
CA ALA A 93 -18.80 -6.24 -34.67
C ALA A 93 -19.75 -5.81 -35.80
N SER A 94 -19.21 -5.27 -36.90
CA SER A 94 -19.98 -4.87 -38.08
C SER A 94 -20.52 -6.09 -38.83
N HIS A 95 -19.74 -7.16 -38.94
CA HIS A 95 -20.18 -8.43 -39.53
C HIS A 95 -21.32 -9.06 -38.73
N ARG A 96 -21.20 -9.08 -37.39
CA ARG A 96 -22.24 -9.60 -36.48
C ARG A 96 -23.56 -8.84 -36.61
N GLN A 97 -23.53 -7.50 -36.69
CA GLN A 97 -24.75 -6.70 -36.92
C GLN A 97 -25.45 -7.06 -38.23
N SER A 98 -24.69 -7.34 -39.29
CA SER A 98 -25.24 -7.80 -40.58
C SER A 98 -25.94 -9.17 -40.43
N LEU A 99 -25.31 -10.12 -39.75
CA LEU A 99 -25.90 -11.45 -39.47
C LEU A 99 -27.14 -11.35 -38.58
N GLU A 100 -27.13 -10.49 -37.56
CA GLU A 100 -28.30 -10.24 -36.68
C GLU A 100 -29.49 -9.66 -37.46
N ALA A 101 -29.24 -8.70 -38.38
CA ALA A 101 -30.26 -8.14 -39.25
C ALA A 101 -30.85 -9.20 -40.20
N GLU A 102 -30.02 -10.09 -40.75
CA GLU A 102 -30.46 -11.18 -41.62
C GLU A 102 -31.28 -12.23 -40.85
N VAL A 103 -30.87 -12.60 -39.64
CA VAL A 103 -31.65 -13.48 -38.74
C VAL A 103 -33.01 -12.84 -38.40
N LEU A 104 -33.07 -11.53 -38.19
CA LEU A 104 -34.32 -10.80 -37.97
C LEU A 104 -35.24 -10.85 -39.21
N ARG A 105 -34.67 -10.68 -40.41
CA ARG A 105 -35.39 -10.76 -41.69
C ARG A 105 -35.98 -12.15 -41.93
N LEU A 106 -35.19 -13.20 -41.71
CA LEU A 106 -35.63 -14.60 -41.82
C LEU A 106 -36.71 -14.94 -40.78
N LYS A 107 -36.61 -14.43 -39.55
CA LYS A 107 -37.68 -14.58 -38.53
C LYS A 107 -38.99 -13.92 -38.96
N ARG A 108 -38.96 -12.72 -39.55
CA ARG A 108 -40.17 -12.04 -40.06
C ARG A 108 -40.83 -12.83 -41.20
N SER A 109 -40.04 -13.27 -42.19
CA SER A 109 -40.54 -14.15 -43.26
C SER A 109 -41.22 -15.42 -42.72
N LYS A 110 -40.69 -16.01 -41.63
CA LYS A 110 -41.31 -17.18 -41.00
C LYS A 110 -42.59 -16.86 -40.22
N THR A 111 -42.72 -15.68 -39.62
CA THR A 111 -43.97 -15.25 -38.97
C THR A 111 -45.04 -14.86 -39.99
N ASP A 112 -44.67 -14.20 -41.10
CA ASP A 112 -45.63 -13.77 -42.12
C ASP A 112 -46.31 -14.98 -42.78
N ASN A 113 -45.54 -16.04 -43.08
CA ASN A 113 -46.08 -17.32 -43.57
C ASN A 113 -47.01 -18.04 -42.57
N CYS A 114 -47.01 -17.68 -41.28
CA CYS A 114 -47.82 -18.31 -40.23
C CYS A 114 -49.12 -17.51 -39.93
N VAL A 115 -49.22 -16.27 -40.42
CA VAL A 115 -50.35 -15.37 -40.15
C VAL A 115 -51.50 -15.50 -41.15
N GLU A 116 -51.28 -16.09 -42.33
CA GLU A 116 -52.40 -16.42 -43.24
C GLU A 116 -53.23 -17.62 -42.76
N GLU A 117 -52.62 -18.65 -42.16
CA GLU A 117 -53.33 -19.86 -41.71
C GLU A 117 -54.15 -19.64 -40.42
N SER A 118 -53.85 -18.60 -39.64
CA SER A 118 -54.43 -18.39 -38.29
C SER A 118 -55.58 -17.36 -38.22
N LYS A 119 -56.22 -16.98 -39.34
CA LYS A 119 -57.41 -16.10 -39.33
C LYS A 119 -58.74 -16.83 -39.06
N THR A 120 -58.69 -18.09 -38.63
CA THR A 120 -59.87 -18.95 -38.49
C THR A 120 -60.05 -19.53 -37.08
N LEU A 121 -59.97 -18.72 -36.00
CA LEU A 121 -60.58 -19.04 -34.69
C LEU A 121 -60.47 -17.88 -33.66
N CYS A 122 -61.63 -17.42 -33.17
CA CYS A 122 -61.91 -16.64 -31.94
C CYS A 122 -60.99 -15.46 -31.49
N GLY A 123 -61.48 -14.39 -30.88
CA GLY A 123 -62.82 -14.17 -30.31
C GLY A 123 -62.74 -13.85 -28.81
N MET A 124 -62.87 -12.55 -28.47
CA MET A 124 -63.13 -12.00 -27.12
C MET A 124 -62.16 -12.32 -25.97
N VAL A 125 -61.45 -11.30 -25.44
CA VAL A 125 -61.58 -10.78 -24.06
C VAL A 125 -61.09 -9.31 -24.05
N ARG A 126 -61.67 -8.49 -23.17
CA ARG A 126 -61.49 -7.01 -23.10
C ARG A 126 -60.43 -6.56 -22.06
N SER A 127 -59.73 -5.48 -22.44
CA SER A 127 -59.42 -4.27 -21.66
C SER A 127 -58.74 -4.35 -20.27
N GLY A 128 -57.63 -3.60 -20.15
CA GLY A 128 -57.04 -3.15 -18.88
C GLY A 128 -55.87 -2.20 -19.12
N SER A 129 -56.10 -0.87 -19.03
CA SER A 129 -55.16 0.17 -19.49
C SER A 129 -54.56 1.02 -18.36
N GLY A 130 -53.34 1.54 -18.55
CA GLY A 130 -52.68 2.60 -17.75
C GLY A 130 -51.15 2.45 -17.75
N LEU A 131 -50.36 3.23 -18.51
CA LEU A 131 -49.94 4.63 -18.27
C LEU A 131 -49.25 4.80 -16.89
N GLY A 132 -47.97 5.16 -16.72
CA GLY A 132 -46.84 5.49 -17.62
C GLY A 132 -45.54 5.61 -16.76
N SER A 133 -44.36 6.06 -17.20
CA SER A 133 -43.86 6.61 -18.48
C SER A 133 -42.32 6.44 -18.59
N GLU A 134 -41.68 7.06 -19.59
CA GLU A 134 -40.23 7.08 -19.91
C GLU A 134 -39.35 7.71 -18.81
N ALA A 135 -38.17 7.19 -18.43
CA ALA A 135 -36.91 6.89 -19.13
C ALA A 135 -35.93 8.07 -19.25
N PHE A 136 -34.70 7.89 -18.74
CA PHE A 136 -33.47 8.27 -19.45
C PHE A 136 -32.25 7.50 -18.92
N MET A 137 -31.72 6.60 -19.74
CA MET A 137 -30.44 5.91 -19.54
C MET A 137 -29.35 6.70 -20.26
N HIS A 138 -28.14 6.79 -19.69
CA HIS A 138 -26.94 6.71 -20.52
C HIS A 138 -25.72 6.09 -19.80
N LYS A 139 -25.34 4.91 -20.32
CA LYS A 139 -23.97 4.37 -20.42
C LYS A 139 -23.16 4.18 -19.12
N SER A 140 -23.49 3.09 -18.42
CA SER A 140 -22.49 2.29 -17.68
C SER A 140 -22.71 0.79 -17.99
N GLY A 141 -22.48 0.42 -19.25
CA GLY A 141 -22.70 -0.94 -19.78
C GLY A 141 -21.48 -1.85 -19.65
N ASN A 142 -20.35 -1.44 -20.21
CA ASN A 142 -19.22 -2.34 -20.47
C ASN A 142 -18.58 -2.95 -19.21
N LEU A 143 -18.57 -2.28 -18.05
CA LEU A 143 -18.03 -2.90 -16.82
C LEU A 143 -18.91 -4.03 -16.30
N LYS A 144 -20.25 -3.89 -16.37
CA LYS A 144 -21.16 -4.93 -15.84
C LYS A 144 -21.14 -6.18 -16.71
N GLU A 145 -21.01 -6.03 -18.02
CA GLU A 145 -20.96 -7.15 -18.96
C GLU A 145 -19.63 -7.91 -18.85
N THR A 146 -18.49 -7.23 -18.70
CA THR A 146 -17.20 -7.88 -18.39
C THR A 146 -17.23 -8.60 -17.04
N LEU A 147 -17.79 -7.98 -15.99
CA LEU A 147 -17.91 -8.62 -14.66
C LEU A 147 -18.97 -9.73 -14.59
N ALA A 148 -19.92 -9.76 -15.52
CA ALA A 148 -20.86 -10.88 -15.67
C ALA A 148 -20.21 -12.04 -16.45
N SER A 149 -19.49 -11.72 -17.52
CA SER A 149 -18.70 -12.69 -18.30
C SER A 149 -17.61 -13.35 -17.45
N GLN A 150 -16.86 -12.57 -16.65
CA GLN A 150 -15.88 -13.11 -15.70
C GLN A 150 -16.52 -14.02 -14.64
N ARG A 151 -17.69 -13.65 -14.09
CA ARG A 151 -18.41 -14.52 -13.14
C ARG A 151 -18.88 -15.82 -13.79
N GLY A 152 -19.35 -15.79 -15.04
CA GLY A 152 -19.65 -17.00 -15.81
C GLY A 152 -18.43 -17.90 -16.03
N THR A 153 -17.27 -17.32 -16.33
CA THR A 153 -16.02 -18.09 -16.51
C THR A 153 -15.49 -18.65 -15.18
N ILE A 154 -15.62 -17.91 -14.08
CA ILE A 154 -15.20 -18.35 -12.73
C ILE A 154 -16.04 -19.54 -12.25
N SER A 155 -17.37 -19.50 -12.41
CA SER A 155 -18.23 -20.65 -12.11
C SER A 155 -17.85 -21.87 -12.95
N LYS A 156 -17.57 -21.68 -14.24
CA LYS A 156 -17.09 -22.77 -15.12
C LYS A 156 -15.74 -23.35 -14.73
N ILE A 157 -14.79 -22.57 -14.19
CA ILE A 157 -13.52 -23.13 -13.70
C ILE A 157 -13.76 -24.06 -12.51
N PHE A 158 -14.69 -23.70 -11.62
CA PHE A 158 -15.12 -24.57 -10.52
C PHE A 158 -15.80 -25.87 -11.01
N GLU A 159 -16.61 -25.79 -12.07
CA GLU A 159 -17.39 -26.92 -12.61
C GLU A 159 -16.60 -27.82 -13.58
N GLU A 160 -15.75 -27.27 -14.45
CA GLU A 160 -15.05 -27.99 -15.53
C GLU A 160 -13.61 -28.40 -15.15
N VAL A 161 -12.88 -27.59 -14.38
CA VAL A 161 -11.48 -27.88 -13.96
C VAL A 161 -11.42 -28.42 -12.53
N GLY A 162 -12.25 -27.88 -11.63
CA GLY A 162 -12.28 -28.24 -10.22
C GLY A 162 -11.18 -27.54 -9.41
N LEU A 163 -11.57 -26.91 -8.30
CA LEU A 163 -10.68 -26.22 -7.38
C LEU A 163 -9.48 -27.09 -6.91
N PRO A 164 -9.61 -28.39 -6.57
CA PRO A 164 -8.47 -29.22 -6.17
C PRO A 164 -7.36 -29.30 -7.22
N ASN A 165 -7.70 -29.32 -8.51
CA ASN A 165 -6.71 -29.36 -9.60
C ASN A 165 -5.95 -28.03 -9.70
N VAL A 166 -6.64 -26.90 -9.55
CA VAL A 166 -6.00 -25.58 -9.49
C VAL A 166 -5.06 -25.47 -8.29
N LEU A 167 -5.45 -26.00 -7.13
CA LEU A 167 -4.60 -26.04 -5.94
C LEU A 167 -3.38 -26.97 -6.09
N ALA A 168 -3.50 -28.06 -6.86
CA ALA A 168 -2.35 -28.91 -7.19
C ALA A 168 -1.30 -28.17 -8.04
N LEU A 169 -1.73 -27.31 -8.98
CA LEU A 169 -0.83 -26.52 -9.82
C LEU A 169 -0.01 -25.48 -9.04
N LEU A 170 -0.40 -25.12 -7.81
CA LEU A 170 0.42 -24.29 -6.91
C LEU A 170 1.77 -24.95 -6.56
N LYS A 171 1.88 -26.27 -6.72
CA LYS A 171 3.10 -27.06 -6.46
C LYS A 171 3.88 -27.40 -7.74
N SER A 172 3.54 -26.78 -8.88
CA SER A 172 4.27 -26.99 -10.13
C SER A 172 5.71 -26.51 -10.03
N GLU A 173 6.65 -27.29 -10.57
CA GLU A 173 8.06 -26.90 -10.75
C GLU A 173 8.22 -25.82 -11.84
N GLU A 174 7.25 -25.75 -12.77
CA GLU A 174 7.20 -24.73 -13.82
C GLU A 174 6.71 -23.39 -13.27
N LEU A 175 7.62 -22.43 -13.15
CA LEU A 175 7.37 -21.11 -12.54
C LEU A 175 6.16 -20.39 -13.15
N GLU A 176 6.01 -20.42 -14.47
CA GLU A 176 4.87 -19.76 -15.13
C GLU A 176 3.54 -20.45 -14.82
N VAL A 177 3.51 -21.79 -14.70
CA VAL A 177 2.31 -22.53 -14.29
C VAL A 177 1.94 -22.17 -12.85
N GLN A 178 2.93 -22.14 -11.95
CA GLN A 178 2.74 -21.76 -10.56
C GLN A 178 2.23 -20.31 -10.43
N ILE A 179 2.82 -19.36 -11.15
CA ILE A 179 2.38 -17.95 -11.20
C ILE A 179 0.92 -17.85 -11.67
N HIS A 180 0.53 -18.57 -12.71
CA HIS A 180 -0.84 -18.53 -13.22
C HIS A 180 -1.83 -19.22 -12.27
N ALA A 181 -1.46 -20.33 -11.63
CA ALA A 181 -2.28 -20.98 -10.61
C ALA A 181 -2.56 -20.05 -9.42
N VAL A 182 -1.55 -19.35 -8.90
CA VAL A 182 -1.73 -18.39 -7.80
C VAL A 182 -2.65 -17.22 -8.23
N LYS A 183 -2.49 -16.68 -9.45
CA LYS A 183 -3.39 -15.63 -9.98
C LYS A 183 -4.83 -16.11 -10.07
N VAL A 184 -5.07 -17.36 -10.52
CA VAL A 184 -6.42 -17.95 -10.54
C VAL A 184 -6.98 -18.04 -9.12
N VAL A 185 -6.24 -18.60 -8.16
CA VAL A 185 -6.70 -18.69 -6.76
C VAL A 185 -6.99 -17.31 -6.15
N ALA A 186 -6.16 -16.30 -6.44
CA ALA A 186 -6.40 -14.92 -5.99
C ALA A 186 -7.71 -14.34 -6.54
N ASN A 187 -8.01 -14.59 -7.82
CA ASN A 187 -9.27 -14.18 -8.46
C ASN A 187 -10.47 -14.96 -7.91
N LEU A 188 -10.34 -16.28 -7.69
CA LEU A 188 -11.40 -17.09 -7.10
C LEU A 188 -11.73 -16.61 -5.68
N ALA A 189 -10.71 -16.30 -4.87
CA ALA A 189 -10.86 -15.78 -3.50
C ALA A 189 -11.51 -14.38 -3.43
N ALA A 190 -11.52 -13.61 -4.52
CA ALA A 190 -12.17 -12.29 -4.57
C ALA A 190 -13.70 -12.37 -4.47
N GLU A 191 -14.31 -13.53 -4.78
CA GLU A 191 -15.73 -13.77 -4.62
C GLU A 191 -16.00 -14.43 -3.26
N ASP A 192 -16.81 -13.77 -2.40
CA ASP A 192 -17.03 -14.20 -1.01
C ASP A 192 -17.52 -15.66 -0.87
N ILE A 193 -18.32 -16.13 -1.83
CA ILE A 193 -18.84 -17.51 -1.86
C ILE A 193 -17.75 -18.60 -1.98
N ASN A 194 -16.57 -18.25 -2.49
CA ASN A 194 -15.46 -19.19 -2.68
C ASN A 194 -14.48 -19.19 -1.49
N GLN A 195 -14.49 -18.15 -0.65
CA GLN A 195 -13.44 -17.90 0.34
C GLN A 195 -13.35 -19.01 1.39
N GLU A 196 -14.47 -19.55 1.88
CA GLU A 196 -14.43 -20.67 2.81
C GLU A 196 -14.01 -21.96 2.10
N LYS A 197 -14.56 -22.21 0.89
CA LYS A 197 -14.28 -23.42 0.12
C LYS A 197 -12.79 -23.56 -0.28
N ILE A 198 -12.13 -22.45 -0.63
CA ILE A 198 -10.68 -22.41 -0.89
C ILE A 198 -9.88 -22.82 0.35
N VAL A 199 -10.34 -22.49 1.56
CA VAL A 199 -9.65 -22.86 2.80
C VAL A 199 -9.94 -24.31 3.20
N GLU A 200 -11.17 -24.79 3.01
CA GLU A 200 -11.54 -26.21 3.20
C GLU A 200 -10.70 -27.17 2.35
N GLU A 201 -10.48 -26.84 1.08
CA GLU A 201 -9.67 -27.63 0.13
C GLU A 201 -8.14 -27.46 0.35
N GLY A 202 -7.71 -26.83 1.45
CA GLY A 202 -6.30 -26.67 1.82
C GLY A 202 -5.56 -25.56 1.07
N GLY A 203 -6.27 -24.69 0.35
CA GLY A 203 -5.67 -23.60 -0.44
C GLY A 203 -4.93 -22.57 0.42
N LEU A 204 -5.38 -22.31 1.65
CA LEU A 204 -4.63 -21.44 2.57
C LEU A 204 -3.25 -22.01 2.93
N ASP A 205 -3.13 -23.32 3.19
CA ASP A 205 -1.84 -23.94 3.50
C ASP A 205 -0.88 -23.88 2.31
N ALA A 206 -1.39 -24.10 1.10
CA ALA A 206 -0.60 -23.94 -0.13
C ALA A 206 -0.13 -22.49 -0.32
N LEU A 207 -0.99 -21.49 -0.10
CA LEU A 207 -0.63 -20.08 -0.18
C LEU A 207 0.39 -19.66 0.90
N LEU A 208 0.25 -20.12 2.14
CA LEU A 208 1.22 -19.81 3.20
C LEU A 208 2.58 -20.46 2.92
N SER A 209 2.60 -21.70 2.43
CA SER A 209 3.83 -22.36 1.98
C SER A 209 4.52 -21.59 0.85
N LEU A 210 3.77 -21.03 -0.10
CA LEU A 210 4.32 -20.17 -1.16
C LEU A 210 4.89 -18.84 -0.66
N LEU A 211 4.35 -18.24 0.42
CA LEU A 211 4.98 -17.07 1.05
C LEU A 211 6.29 -17.41 1.79
N GLU A 212 6.47 -18.67 2.20
CA GLU A 212 7.65 -19.10 2.95
C GLU A 212 8.77 -19.59 2.03
N THR A 213 8.42 -20.28 0.94
CA THR A 213 9.37 -21.01 0.08
C THR A 213 9.70 -20.35 -1.25
N SER A 214 8.90 -19.37 -1.71
CA SER A 214 9.17 -18.68 -2.97
C SER A 214 10.22 -17.57 -2.80
N GLU A 215 10.97 -17.31 -3.86
CA GLU A 215 11.77 -16.09 -4.00
C GLU A 215 11.19 -15.13 -5.06
N ASN A 216 10.11 -15.54 -5.75
CA ASN A 216 9.56 -14.80 -6.87
C ASN A 216 8.57 -13.71 -6.43
N THR A 217 8.89 -12.45 -6.73
CA THR A 217 8.06 -11.28 -6.41
C THR A 217 6.63 -11.35 -6.96
N THR A 218 6.42 -11.94 -8.15
CA THR A 218 5.07 -12.10 -8.72
C THR A 218 4.24 -13.14 -7.96
N ILE A 219 4.87 -14.22 -7.48
CA ILE A 219 4.22 -15.17 -6.57
C ILE A 219 3.90 -14.47 -5.25
N HIS A 220 4.85 -13.81 -4.60
CA HIS A 220 4.60 -13.08 -3.35
C HIS A 220 3.44 -12.08 -3.46
N ARG A 221 3.41 -11.28 -4.53
CA ARG A 221 2.33 -10.33 -4.81
C ARG A 221 0.97 -11.01 -4.96
N ALA A 222 0.88 -12.04 -5.79
CA ALA A 222 -0.37 -12.72 -6.07
C ALA A 222 -0.87 -13.53 -4.86
N THR A 223 0.04 -14.20 -4.13
CA THR A 223 -0.24 -14.95 -2.91
C THR A 223 -0.69 -14.03 -1.77
N ALA A 224 -0.02 -12.90 -1.55
CA ALA A 224 -0.47 -11.89 -0.59
C ALA A 224 -1.83 -11.29 -0.97
N GLY A 225 -2.12 -11.13 -2.27
CA GLY A 225 -3.43 -10.72 -2.76
C GLY A 225 -4.53 -11.75 -2.48
N ALA A 226 -4.26 -13.03 -2.73
CA ALA A 226 -5.16 -14.13 -2.38
C ALA A 226 -5.46 -14.17 -0.87
N ILE A 227 -4.42 -14.07 -0.03
CA ILE A 227 -4.57 -14.04 1.44
C ILE A 227 -5.33 -12.78 1.88
N ALA A 228 -5.13 -11.63 1.23
CA ALA A 228 -5.90 -10.42 1.52
C ALA A 228 -7.40 -10.64 1.27
N ASN A 229 -7.76 -11.27 0.15
CA ASN A 229 -9.15 -11.61 -0.17
C ASN A 229 -9.71 -12.63 0.83
N LEU A 230 -9.00 -13.72 1.12
CA LEU A 230 -9.42 -14.72 2.12
C LEU A 230 -9.61 -14.10 3.52
N ALA A 231 -8.80 -13.10 3.90
CA ALA A 231 -8.92 -12.39 5.17
C ALA A 231 -10.15 -11.46 5.28
N MET A 232 -10.94 -11.29 4.21
CA MET A 232 -12.22 -10.57 4.29
C MET A 232 -13.28 -11.38 5.06
N ASN A 233 -13.25 -12.72 4.96
CA ASN A 233 -14.09 -13.61 5.76
C ASN A 233 -13.52 -13.78 7.20
N VAL A 234 -14.36 -13.57 8.21
CA VAL A 234 -14.00 -13.60 9.63
C VAL A 234 -13.60 -15.01 10.11
N SER A 235 -14.20 -16.07 9.59
CA SER A 235 -13.84 -17.46 9.86
C SER A 235 -12.39 -17.74 9.42
N ASN A 236 -12.04 -17.28 8.21
CA ASN A 236 -10.72 -17.44 7.63
C ASN A 236 -9.63 -16.65 8.38
N GLN A 237 -9.94 -15.46 8.91
CA GLN A 237 -8.98 -14.68 9.72
C GLN A 237 -8.39 -15.50 10.87
N ALA A 238 -9.19 -16.32 11.54
CA ALA A 238 -8.72 -17.17 12.63
C ALA A 238 -7.69 -18.20 12.15
N LEU A 239 -7.93 -18.81 11.00
CA LEU A 239 -7.04 -19.80 10.40
C LEU A 239 -5.74 -19.16 9.90
N ILE A 240 -5.82 -17.99 9.27
CA ILE A 240 -4.66 -17.20 8.81
C ILE A 240 -3.76 -16.84 10.00
N MET A 241 -4.34 -16.34 11.10
CA MET A 241 -3.58 -15.98 12.30
C MET A 241 -2.95 -17.21 12.97
N ASN A 242 -3.74 -18.26 13.24
CA ASN A 242 -3.25 -19.47 13.90
C ASN A 242 -2.15 -20.21 13.11
N LYS A 243 -2.15 -20.12 11.78
CA LYS A 243 -1.11 -20.67 10.90
C LYS A 243 0.10 -19.74 10.71
N GLY A 244 0.20 -18.63 11.47
CA GLY A 244 1.32 -17.70 11.42
C GLY A 244 1.36 -16.79 10.18
N GLY A 245 0.23 -16.64 9.48
CA GLY A 245 0.14 -15.84 8.26
C GLY A 245 0.52 -14.37 8.46
N ALA A 246 0.24 -13.78 9.63
CA ALA A 246 0.68 -12.44 9.97
C ALA A 246 2.22 -12.30 9.98
N ARG A 247 2.92 -13.31 10.51
CA ARG A 247 4.40 -13.35 10.55
C ARG A 247 5.00 -13.55 9.16
N LEU A 248 4.41 -14.41 8.33
CA LEU A 248 4.85 -14.60 6.95
C LEU A 248 4.65 -13.32 6.13
N LEU A 249 3.50 -12.65 6.25
CA LEU A 249 3.24 -11.35 5.65
C LEU A 249 4.24 -10.28 6.13
N ALA A 250 4.54 -10.22 7.43
CA ALA A 250 5.54 -9.30 7.97
C ALA A 250 6.97 -9.60 7.46
N ASN A 251 7.33 -10.87 7.29
CA ASN A 251 8.61 -11.29 6.70
C ASN A 251 8.72 -10.91 5.21
N ILE A 252 7.64 -10.96 4.44
CA ILE A 252 7.64 -10.47 3.06
C ILE A 252 7.78 -8.95 3.02
N ALA A 253 7.05 -8.23 3.88
CA ALA A 253 7.15 -6.77 3.98
C ALA A 253 8.57 -6.26 4.29
N SER A 254 9.39 -7.03 5.02
CA SER A 254 10.77 -6.64 5.36
C SER A 254 11.81 -6.99 4.29
N LYS A 255 11.43 -7.75 3.25
CA LYS A 255 12.33 -8.24 2.19
C LYS A 255 12.02 -7.71 0.79
N THR A 256 10.82 -7.13 0.58
CA THR A 256 10.37 -6.69 -0.74
C THR A 256 10.60 -5.19 -0.94
N ASP A 257 11.06 -4.81 -2.12
CA ASP A 257 11.06 -3.42 -2.60
C ASP A 257 9.90 -3.15 -3.60
N ASP A 258 9.11 -4.17 -3.98
CA ASP A 258 7.99 -4.01 -4.92
C ASP A 258 6.78 -3.35 -4.23
N PRO A 259 6.38 -2.12 -4.63
CA PRO A 259 5.27 -1.41 -4.01
C PRO A 259 3.94 -2.16 -4.15
N GLN A 260 3.79 -2.95 -5.21
CA GLN A 260 2.56 -3.69 -5.46
C GLN A 260 2.46 -4.92 -4.53
N THR A 261 3.58 -5.59 -4.24
CA THR A 261 3.67 -6.60 -3.18
C THR A 261 3.36 -5.99 -1.82
N MET A 262 4.01 -4.87 -1.46
CA MET A 262 3.74 -4.16 -0.20
C MET A 262 2.27 -3.78 -0.05
N ARG A 263 1.63 -3.29 -1.13
CA ARG A 263 0.21 -2.92 -1.13
C ARG A 263 -0.69 -4.12 -0.83
N MET A 264 -0.39 -5.30 -1.39
CA MET A 264 -1.15 -6.53 -1.11
C MET A 264 -0.94 -7.00 0.33
N VAL A 265 0.32 -6.99 0.82
CA VAL A 265 0.67 -7.36 2.19
C VAL A 265 0.01 -6.43 3.22
N ALA A 266 0.09 -5.11 3.02
CA ALA A 266 -0.60 -4.12 3.84
C ALA A 266 -2.13 -4.29 3.77
N GLY A 267 -2.66 -4.67 2.60
CA GLY A 267 -4.08 -5.00 2.42
C GLY A 267 -4.54 -6.19 3.26
N ALA A 268 -3.75 -7.27 3.29
CA ALA A 268 -4.02 -8.45 4.11
C ALA A 268 -3.96 -8.14 5.61
N ILE A 269 -2.88 -7.49 6.08
CA ILE A 269 -2.74 -7.09 7.49
C ILE A 269 -3.87 -6.12 7.90
N ALA A 270 -4.26 -5.19 7.03
CA ALA A 270 -5.36 -4.25 7.30
C ALA A 270 -6.75 -4.91 7.42
N ASN A 271 -6.96 -6.07 6.78
CA ASN A 271 -8.17 -6.88 6.97
C ASN A 271 -8.11 -7.61 8.33
N LEU A 272 -6.97 -8.20 8.70
CA LEU A 272 -6.74 -8.86 9.99
C LEU A 272 -6.87 -7.89 11.19
N CYS A 273 -6.46 -6.62 11.03
CA CYS A 273 -6.66 -5.54 12.01
C CYS A 273 -8.14 -5.31 12.39
N GLY A 274 -9.09 -5.78 11.59
CA GLY A 274 -10.53 -5.63 11.84
C GLY A 274 -11.07 -6.45 13.02
N ASN A 275 -10.27 -7.32 13.65
CA ASN A 275 -10.72 -8.23 14.69
C ASN A 275 -9.83 -8.16 15.94
N GLU A 276 -10.38 -7.66 17.04
CA GLU A 276 -9.63 -7.35 18.27
C GLU A 276 -8.97 -8.58 18.90
N LYS A 277 -9.59 -9.77 18.76
CA LYS A 277 -9.05 -11.04 19.28
C LYS A 277 -7.63 -11.33 18.78
N TRP A 278 -7.29 -10.84 17.59
CA TRP A 278 -6.00 -11.08 16.94
C TRP A 278 -4.99 -9.97 17.19
N HIS A 279 -5.36 -8.84 17.81
CA HIS A 279 -4.49 -7.67 17.97
C HIS A 279 -3.18 -7.96 18.71
N ALA A 280 -3.22 -8.77 19.77
CA ALA A 280 -2.04 -9.16 20.52
C ALA A 280 -1.09 -10.05 19.69
N MET A 281 -1.64 -11.03 18.97
CA MET A 281 -0.87 -11.90 18.08
C MET A 281 -0.31 -11.15 16.87
N LEU A 282 -1.09 -10.23 16.29
CA LEU A 282 -0.68 -9.38 15.15
C LEU A 282 0.46 -8.41 15.55
N LYS A 283 0.49 -7.93 16.79
CA LYS A 283 1.66 -7.24 17.37
C LYS A 283 2.86 -8.18 17.52
N GLN A 284 2.67 -9.35 18.13
CA GLN A 284 3.72 -10.34 18.40
C GLN A 284 4.41 -10.84 17.12
N ASP A 285 3.62 -11.14 16.09
CA ASP A 285 4.08 -11.57 14.76
C ASP A 285 4.64 -10.41 13.91
N GLY A 286 4.74 -9.19 14.46
CA GLY A 286 5.37 -8.05 13.80
C GLY A 286 4.51 -7.32 12.77
N GLY A 287 3.22 -7.63 12.65
CA GLY A 287 2.31 -7.02 11.67
C GLY A 287 2.19 -5.50 11.81
N ILE A 288 2.16 -4.95 13.03
CA ILE A 288 2.13 -3.49 13.24
C ILE A 288 3.46 -2.85 12.78
N LYS A 289 4.60 -3.47 13.10
CA LYS A 289 5.93 -3.04 12.67
C LYS A 289 6.09 -3.10 11.14
N ALA A 290 5.55 -4.13 10.49
CA ALA A 290 5.52 -4.25 9.03
C ALA A 290 4.75 -3.11 8.37
N LEU A 291 3.58 -2.72 8.91
CA LEU A 291 2.82 -1.56 8.43
C LEU A 291 3.62 -0.25 8.58
N LEU A 292 4.31 -0.05 9.71
CA LEU A 292 5.14 1.13 9.94
C LEU A 292 6.43 1.15 9.10
N GLY A 293 7.02 -0.01 8.80
CA GLY A 293 8.17 -0.14 7.90
C GLY A 293 7.80 0.19 6.46
N MET A 294 6.76 -0.46 5.92
CA MET A 294 6.29 -0.21 4.55
C MET A 294 5.86 1.25 4.32
N PHE A 295 5.43 1.97 5.36
CA PHE A 295 5.14 3.40 5.25
C PHE A 295 6.32 4.23 4.74
N GLN A 296 7.54 3.90 5.17
CA GLN A 296 8.76 4.70 4.91
C GLN A 296 9.11 4.78 3.41
N THR A 297 8.51 3.92 2.59
CA THR A 297 8.66 3.90 1.12
C THR A 297 7.92 5.04 0.41
N GLY A 298 6.98 5.72 1.08
CA GLY A 298 6.27 6.87 0.51
C GLY A 298 5.16 6.54 -0.51
N HIS A 299 4.93 5.26 -0.85
CA HIS A 299 3.96 4.90 -1.87
C HIS A 299 2.50 5.09 -1.43
N THR A 300 1.80 6.05 -2.04
CA THR A 300 0.43 6.47 -1.70
C THR A 300 -0.57 5.32 -1.52
N ASP A 301 -0.55 4.33 -2.42
CA ASP A 301 -1.45 3.17 -2.37
C ASP A 301 -1.17 2.24 -1.18
N VAL A 302 0.11 2.06 -0.83
CA VAL A 302 0.55 1.28 0.34
C VAL A 302 0.13 2.00 1.62
N ILE A 303 0.37 3.32 1.67
CA ILE A 303 -0.01 4.18 2.79
C ILE A 303 -1.54 4.21 2.99
N ALA A 304 -2.33 4.18 1.92
CA ALA A 304 -3.78 4.07 2.01
C ALA A 304 -4.23 2.76 2.70
N GLN A 305 -3.55 1.63 2.42
CA GLN A 305 -3.80 0.36 3.09
C GLN A 305 -3.34 0.37 4.55
N ILE A 306 -2.16 0.93 4.84
CA ILE A 306 -1.66 1.10 6.21
C ILE A 306 -2.64 1.93 7.04
N ALA A 307 -3.04 3.10 6.56
CA ALA A 307 -3.99 3.97 7.25
C ALA A 307 -5.34 3.25 7.48
N ARG A 308 -5.85 2.50 6.49
CA ARG A 308 -7.06 1.67 6.63
C ARG A 308 -6.91 0.63 7.75
N GLY A 309 -5.77 -0.06 7.81
CA GLY A 309 -5.48 -1.07 8.84
C GLY A 309 -5.39 -0.47 10.25
N LEU A 310 -4.69 0.65 10.40
CA LEU A 310 -4.58 1.37 11.68
C LEU A 310 -5.94 1.91 12.15
N ALA A 311 -6.77 2.41 11.23
CA ALA A 311 -8.14 2.85 11.54
C ALA A 311 -9.03 1.69 12.00
N ASN A 312 -8.96 0.54 11.33
CA ASN A 312 -9.68 -0.68 11.71
C ASN A 312 -9.27 -1.16 13.11
N PHE A 313 -7.96 -1.22 13.38
CA PHE A 313 -7.42 -1.64 14.67
C PHE A 313 -7.89 -0.71 15.79
N ALA A 314 -7.63 0.60 15.69
CA ALA A 314 -8.02 1.58 16.70
C ALA A 314 -9.54 1.60 16.94
N LYS A 315 -10.35 1.46 15.87
CA LYS A 315 -11.81 1.37 15.97
C LYS A 315 -12.25 0.15 16.78
N CYS A 316 -11.72 -1.03 16.48
CA CYS A 316 -12.07 -2.25 17.18
C CYS A 316 -11.62 -2.23 18.64
N GLU A 317 -10.40 -1.77 18.92
CA GLU A 317 -9.89 -1.59 20.28
C GLU A 317 -10.76 -0.60 21.08
N SER A 318 -11.10 0.57 20.51
CA SER A 318 -11.96 1.56 21.17
C SER A 318 -13.37 1.03 21.48
N ARG A 319 -13.92 0.11 20.67
CA ARG A 319 -15.21 -0.55 20.91
C ARG A 319 -15.14 -1.47 22.12
N VAL A 320 -14.11 -2.32 22.19
CA VAL A 320 -13.94 -3.30 23.29
C VAL A 320 -13.64 -2.59 24.61
N ILE A 321 -12.87 -1.50 24.58
CA ILE A 321 -12.64 -0.61 25.75
C ILE A 321 -13.94 0.07 26.19
N SER A 322 -14.75 0.60 25.25
CA SER A 322 -16.05 1.22 25.57
C SER A 322 -17.07 0.25 26.17
N GLN A 323 -16.91 -1.06 25.94
CA GLN A 323 -17.70 -2.13 26.57
C GLN A 323 -17.14 -2.60 27.92
N GLY A 324 -16.00 -2.06 28.36
CA GLY A 324 -15.32 -2.48 29.61
C GLY A 324 -14.61 -3.84 29.53
N HIS A 325 -14.62 -4.49 28.37
CA HIS A 325 -14.00 -5.81 28.15
C HIS A 325 -12.46 -5.77 28.08
N LYS A 326 -11.87 -4.59 27.87
CA LYS A 326 -10.42 -4.37 27.83
C LYS A 326 -10.06 -3.04 28.50
N LYS A 327 -8.88 -3.00 29.11
CA LYS A 327 -8.27 -1.80 29.71
C LYS A 327 -6.79 -1.75 29.37
N GLY A 328 -6.17 -0.60 29.56
CA GLY A 328 -4.75 -0.36 29.30
C GLY A 328 -4.50 0.50 28.07
N ARG A 329 -3.22 0.82 27.86
CA ARG A 329 -2.71 1.59 26.72
C ARG A 329 -2.87 0.81 25.41
N SER A 330 -3.09 1.52 24.31
CA SER A 330 -3.24 0.89 23.00
C SER A 330 -1.95 0.25 22.50
N LEU A 331 -2.06 -0.96 21.96
CA LEU A 331 -0.95 -1.70 21.34
C LEU A 331 -0.33 -0.95 20.15
N LEU A 332 -1.10 -0.07 19.49
CA LEU A 332 -0.58 0.80 18.42
C LEU A 332 0.36 1.88 18.97
N ILE A 333 0.04 2.46 20.13
CA ILE A 333 0.85 3.51 20.74
C ILE A 333 2.14 2.90 21.32
N GLU A 334 2.07 1.67 21.85
CA GLU A 334 3.26 0.90 22.23
C GLU A 334 4.24 0.66 21.08
N ASP A 335 3.75 0.42 19.86
CA ASP A 335 4.59 0.24 18.67
C ASP A 335 4.92 1.57 17.95
N GLY A 336 4.63 2.72 18.58
CA GLY A 336 5.04 4.05 18.08
C GLY A 336 4.12 4.67 17.02
N VAL A 337 2.96 4.08 16.73
CA VAL A 337 2.01 4.58 15.72
C VAL A 337 1.54 6.00 16.00
N LEU A 338 1.41 6.42 17.28
CA LEU A 338 0.95 7.77 17.61
C LEU A 338 1.88 8.85 17.05
N SER A 339 3.19 8.72 17.24
CA SER A 339 4.18 9.65 16.70
C SER A 339 4.11 9.73 15.17
N TRP A 340 3.87 8.59 14.52
CA TRP A 340 3.64 8.53 13.08
C TRP A 340 2.37 9.28 12.64
N ILE A 341 1.25 9.12 13.34
CA ILE A 341 0.01 9.88 13.05
C ILE A 341 0.28 11.38 13.16
N MET A 342 0.93 11.83 14.24
CA MET A 342 1.19 13.26 14.49
C MET A 342 2.10 13.89 13.43
N ALA A 343 3.11 13.15 12.95
CA ALA A 343 3.99 13.62 11.89
C ALA A 343 3.31 13.76 10.52
N ASN A 344 2.15 13.12 10.31
CA ASN A 344 1.57 12.90 8.98
C ASN A 344 0.10 13.35 8.81
N SER A 345 -0.50 13.95 9.84
CA SER A 345 -1.95 14.18 9.93
C SER A 345 -2.55 14.97 8.76
N THR A 346 -1.77 15.85 8.13
CA THR A 346 -2.20 16.71 7.01
C THR A 346 -1.51 16.41 5.67
N MET A 347 -0.53 15.50 5.63
CA MET A 347 0.34 15.29 4.46
C MET A 347 -0.35 14.53 3.31
N PHE A 348 -1.41 13.78 3.60
CA PHE A 348 -2.01 12.83 2.65
C PHE A 348 -3.31 13.31 1.98
N PRO A 349 -3.68 12.74 0.81
CA PRO A 349 -4.96 12.99 0.14
C PRO A 349 -6.16 12.70 1.05
N PRO A 350 -7.32 13.36 0.86
CA PRO A 350 -8.50 13.20 1.75
C PRO A 350 -8.97 11.75 1.94
N SER A 351 -8.82 10.90 0.93
CA SER A 351 -9.15 9.46 0.96
C SER A 351 -8.32 8.66 1.96
N THR A 352 -7.03 9.00 2.11
CA THR A 352 -6.11 8.40 3.07
C THR A 352 -6.17 9.12 4.42
N ARG A 353 -6.20 10.46 4.40
CA ARG A 353 -6.25 11.32 5.59
C ARG A 353 -7.41 10.95 6.51
N ARG A 354 -8.60 10.68 5.95
CA ARG A 354 -9.77 10.26 6.75
C ARG A 354 -9.48 9.03 7.63
N HIS A 355 -8.66 8.09 7.16
CA HIS A 355 -8.33 6.89 7.92
C HIS A 355 -7.34 7.20 9.04
N ILE A 356 -6.38 8.10 8.80
CA ILE A 356 -5.45 8.59 9.82
C ILE A 356 -6.21 9.37 10.92
N GLU A 357 -7.09 10.29 10.52
CA GLU A 357 -7.94 11.06 11.45
C GLU A 357 -8.86 10.14 12.27
N LEU A 358 -9.49 9.15 11.64
CA LEU A 358 -10.31 8.16 12.35
C LEU A 358 -9.50 7.29 13.31
N ALA A 359 -8.32 6.80 12.90
CA ALA A 359 -7.42 6.04 13.77
C ALA A 359 -7.07 6.84 15.02
N PHE A 360 -6.68 8.10 14.84
CA PHE A 360 -6.32 9.00 15.93
C PHE A 360 -7.52 9.31 16.84
N CYS A 361 -8.68 9.63 16.28
CA CYS A 361 -9.88 9.93 17.06
C CYS A 361 -10.37 8.72 17.87
N HIS A 362 -10.19 7.49 17.35
CA HIS A 362 -10.47 6.25 18.07
C HIS A 362 -9.46 5.99 19.20
N LEU A 363 -8.16 6.21 18.96
CA LEU A 363 -7.14 6.16 20.01
C LEU A 363 -7.42 7.15 21.15
N ALA A 364 -7.91 8.35 20.81
CA ALA A 364 -8.28 9.40 21.75
C ALA A 364 -9.56 9.12 22.57
N GLN A 365 -10.35 8.08 22.24
CA GLN A 365 -11.47 7.66 23.09
C GLN A 365 -10.99 6.89 24.35
N ASN A 366 -9.77 6.35 24.34
CA ASN A 366 -9.22 5.61 25.47
C ASN A 366 -8.49 6.55 26.44
N VAL A 367 -8.98 6.65 27.67
CA VAL A 367 -8.40 7.50 28.72
C VAL A 367 -6.97 7.07 29.11
N GLU A 368 -6.61 5.80 28.95
CA GLU A 368 -5.25 5.30 29.23
C GLU A 368 -4.22 5.86 28.23
N ASN A 369 -4.65 6.25 27.03
CA ASN A 369 -3.80 6.85 26.01
C ASN A 369 -3.54 8.36 26.23
N SER A 370 -4.19 8.99 27.22
CA SER A 370 -4.21 10.46 27.36
C SER A 370 -2.84 11.08 27.50
N ARG A 371 -1.97 10.45 28.29
CA ARG A 371 -0.62 10.95 28.56
C ARG A 371 0.24 10.99 27.30
N ASP A 372 0.22 9.92 26.51
CA ASP A 372 0.93 9.88 25.22
C ASP A 372 0.40 10.97 24.27
N ILE A 373 -0.93 11.08 24.15
CA ILE A 373 -1.58 12.06 23.25
C ILE A 373 -1.25 13.50 23.62
N ILE A 374 -1.18 13.84 24.91
CA ILE A 374 -0.77 15.18 25.37
C ILE A 374 0.71 15.42 25.03
N ILE A 375 1.60 14.48 25.38
CA ILE A 375 3.05 14.62 25.16
C ILE A 375 3.41 14.75 23.67
N THR A 376 2.70 14.05 22.77
CA THR A 376 2.93 14.18 21.32
C THR A 376 2.24 15.40 20.68
N GLY A 377 1.68 16.32 21.48
CA GLY A 377 0.99 17.52 20.97
C GLY A 377 -0.39 17.26 20.35
N GLY A 378 -0.95 16.07 20.56
CA GLY A 378 -2.16 15.59 19.90
C GLY A 378 -3.45 16.35 20.26
N ILE A 379 -3.46 17.15 21.34
CA ILE A 379 -4.58 18.06 21.64
C ILE A 379 -4.78 19.09 20.52
N LYS A 380 -3.69 19.64 19.97
CA LYS A 380 -3.76 20.59 18.84
C LYS A 380 -4.35 19.92 17.59
N GLU A 381 -3.96 18.67 17.33
CA GLU A 381 -4.46 17.87 16.22
C GLU A 381 -5.94 17.47 16.40
N LEU A 382 -6.37 17.10 17.61
CA LEU A 382 -7.79 16.85 17.91
C LEU A 382 -8.63 18.12 17.72
N LEU A 383 -8.14 19.28 18.17
CA LEU A 383 -8.80 20.57 17.95
C LEU A 383 -8.91 20.89 16.45
N ARG A 384 -7.84 20.67 15.67
CA ARG A 384 -7.84 20.80 14.20
C ARG A 384 -8.91 19.91 13.57
N ILE A 385 -8.86 18.60 13.82
CA ILE A 385 -9.84 17.63 13.27
C ILE A 385 -11.27 18.03 13.64
N SER A 386 -11.53 18.42 14.88
CA SER A 386 -12.87 18.79 15.37
C SER A 386 -13.54 19.93 14.59
N LYS A 387 -12.75 20.80 13.94
CA LYS A 387 -13.17 21.99 13.21
C LYS A 387 -13.06 21.80 11.69
N GLU A 388 -11.95 21.26 11.22
CA GLU A 388 -11.51 21.30 9.82
C GLU A 388 -11.67 19.99 9.05
N SER A 389 -11.87 18.84 9.73
CA SER A 389 -12.02 17.57 9.01
C SER A 389 -13.25 17.60 8.10
N SER A 390 -13.07 17.19 6.85
CA SER A 390 -14.15 17.10 5.86
C SER A 390 -15.20 16.03 6.20
N ARG A 391 -14.98 15.23 7.24
CA ARG A 391 -15.86 14.14 7.66
C ARG A 391 -16.49 14.34 9.03
N ASP A 392 -17.81 14.25 9.05
CA ASP A 392 -18.66 14.46 10.22
C ASP A 392 -18.38 13.46 11.35
N ASP A 393 -18.10 12.19 11.04
CA ASP A 393 -17.77 11.18 12.05
C ASP A 393 -16.42 11.46 12.73
N ALA A 394 -15.39 11.85 11.97
CA ALA A 394 -14.11 12.28 12.52
C ALA A 394 -14.26 13.55 13.38
N ARG A 395 -14.98 14.58 12.90
CA ARG A 395 -15.27 15.79 13.68
C ARG A 395 -15.99 15.45 15.00
N ASN A 396 -16.99 14.56 14.95
CA ASN A 396 -17.78 14.18 16.12
C ASN A 396 -16.99 13.33 17.12
N LEU A 397 -16.15 12.39 16.66
CA LEU A 397 -15.28 11.62 17.55
C LEU A 397 -14.20 12.50 18.21
N ALA A 398 -13.62 13.46 17.49
CA ALA A 398 -12.67 14.42 18.05
C ALA A 398 -13.33 15.30 19.13
N LYS A 399 -14.50 15.88 18.85
CA LYS A 399 -15.28 16.64 19.85
C LYS A 399 -15.62 15.79 21.08
N LYS A 400 -16.04 14.53 20.86
CA LYS A 400 -16.31 13.60 21.96
C LYS A 400 -15.06 13.39 22.81
N ALA A 401 -13.91 13.08 22.22
CA ALA A 401 -12.66 12.87 22.95
C ALA A 401 -12.29 14.08 23.81
N LEU A 402 -12.28 15.28 23.22
CA LEU A 402 -11.96 16.54 23.90
C LEU A 402 -12.91 16.83 25.08
N ASN A 403 -14.20 16.53 24.93
CA ASN A 403 -15.23 16.83 25.94
C ASN A 403 -15.37 15.74 27.02
N SER A 404 -15.09 14.47 26.72
CA SER A 404 -15.31 13.35 27.66
C SER A 404 -14.07 12.97 28.46
N ASN A 405 -12.88 13.47 28.09
CA ASN A 405 -11.63 13.11 28.74
C ASN A 405 -11.16 14.23 29.69
N PRO A 406 -11.14 14.01 31.02
CA PRO A 406 -10.74 15.02 32.00
C PRO A 406 -9.29 15.50 31.85
N ALA A 407 -8.39 14.68 31.28
CA ALA A 407 -7.01 15.08 31.03
C ALA A 407 -6.92 16.05 29.86
N PHE A 408 -7.75 15.90 28.83
CA PHE A 408 -7.77 16.80 27.68
C PHE A 408 -8.44 18.14 28.02
N LEU A 409 -9.53 18.12 28.81
CA LEU A 409 -10.17 19.35 29.28
C LEU A 409 -9.21 20.28 30.04
N LYS A 410 -8.30 19.73 30.85
CA LYS A 410 -7.27 20.50 31.59
C LYS A 410 -6.19 21.14 30.72
N GLU A 411 -5.98 20.63 29.50
CA GLU A 411 -4.96 21.11 28.56
C GLU A 411 -5.53 22.15 27.56
N ILE A 412 -6.86 22.35 27.58
CA ILE A 412 -7.59 23.27 26.69
C ILE A 412 -7.99 24.56 27.45
N GLN A 413 -7.99 24.51 28.79
CA GLN A 413 -8.29 25.62 29.71
C GLN A 413 -7.01 26.42 30.02
#